data_AF-A0A822B113-F1
#
_entry.id   AF-A0A822B113-F1
#
_cell.length_a   1.000
_cell.length_b   1.000
_cell.length_c   1.000
_cell.angle_alpha   90.00
_cell.angle_beta   90.00
_cell.angle_gamma   90.00
#
_symmetry.space_group_name_H-M   'P 1'
#
loop_
_entity.id
_entity.type
_entity.pdbx_description
1 polymer ?
#
loop_
_entity_poly.entity_id
_entity_poly.type
_entity_poly.pdbx_seq_one_letter_code
_entity_poly.pdbx_strand_id
1 'polypeptide(L)'
;KRLTMYQMEQFLPHLPHLKHFVFQAYATAEICDGYRWQLLTSSLITFNFKFHASLVLSEQTLDSFRSTFWLEEKRWFVAYQEHYLFSIPYFAPSDAAIPYKSSVYFTAPDNSVIYDHVTKVVVTKVPIQIS
;
A
#
# COMPACT_ATOMS: atom_id res chain seq x y z
N LYS A 1 3.25 20.79 -1.65
CA LYS A 1 4.62 20.33 -2.03
C LYS A 1 4.53 18.83 -2.32
N ARG A 2 4.93 18.38 -3.52
CA ARG A 2 5.04 16.94 -3.80
C ARG A 2 6.23 16.41 -3.03
N LEU A 3 6.02 15.37 -2.23
CA LEU A 3 7.11 14.70 -1.52
C LEU A 3 7.88 13.85 -2.54
N THR A 4 9.21 13.94 -2.54
CA THR A 4 10.07 13.14 -3.43
C THR A 4 10.71 11.99 -2.69
N MET A 5 11.15 10.97 -3.42
CA MET A 5 11.80 9.82 -2.81
C MET A 5 13.14 10.22 -2.15
N TYR A 6 13.85 11.19 -2.74
CA TYR A 6 15.04 11.79 -2.13
C TYR A 6 14.77 12.36 -0.73
N GLN A 7 13.61 13.01 -0.52
CA GLN A 7 13.27 13.54 0.80
C GLN A 7 13.04 12.42 1.82
N MET A 8 12.47 11.28 1.40
CA MET A 8 12.32 10.11 2.27
C MET A 8 13.65 9.45 2.61
N GLU A 9 14.55 9.37 1.64
CA GLU A 9 15.92 8.86 1.83
C GLU A 9 16.73 9.74 2.79
N GLN A 10 16.48 11.05 2.80
CA GLN A 10 17.07 11.94 3.79
C GLN A 10 16.37 11.84 5.15
N PHE A 11 15.05 11.64 5.19
CA PHE A 11 14.29 11.72 6.45
C PHE A 11 14.36 10.44 7.27
N LEU A 12 14.04 9.29 6.68
CA LEU A 12 13.87 8.03 7.42
C LEU A 12 15.12 7.55 8.18
N PRO A 13 16.36 7.70 7.67
CA PRO A 13 17.55 7.31 8.42
C PRO A 13 17.73 8.05 9.74
N HIS A 14 17.14 9.25 9.89
CA HIS A 14 17.18 10.03 11.13
C HIS A 14 16.18 9.55 12.19
N LEU A 15 15.42 8.49 11.93
CA LEU A 15 14.47 7.89 12.86
C LEU A 15 14.88 6.45 13.24
N PRO A 16 16.02 6.24 13.91
CA PRO A 16 16.59 4.91 14.14
C PRO A 16 15.71 3.99 15.02
N HIS A 17 14.81 4.57 15.80
CA HIS A 17 13.87 3.85 16.66
C HIS A 17 12.49 3.64 16.03
N LEU A 18 12.27 4.12 14.80
CA LEU A 18 11.02 3.90 14.10
C LEU A 18 10.87 2.40 13.82
N LYS A 19 9.76 1.82 14.27
CA LYS A 19 9.42 0.40 14.01
C LYS A 19 8.19 0.25 13.14
N HIS A 20 7.28 1.22 13.19
CA HIS A 20 6.02 1.20 12.46
C HIS A 20 5.90 2.50 11.69
N PHE A 21 5.72 2.40 10.38
CA PHE A 21 5.56 3.56 9.53
C PHE A 21 4.31 3.41 8.68
N VAL A 22 3.45 4.44 8.73
CA VAL A 22 2.26 4.54 7.90
C VAL A 22 2.39 5.78 7.03
N PHE A 23 2.31 5.62 5.71
CA PHE A 23 2.57 6.71 4.78
C PHE A 23 1.50 6.83 3.70
N GLN A 24 0.87 8.00 3.61
CA GLN A 24 -0.15 8.29 2.60
C GLN A 24 0.24 9.54 1.82
N ALA A 25 0.26 9.44 0.49
CA ALA A 25 0.72 10.54 -0.35
C ALA A 25 0.17 10.47 -1.78
N TYR A 26 0.11 11.63 -2.41
CA TYR A 26 0.14 11.71 -3.87
C TYR A 26 1.56 11.41 -4.34
N ALA A 27 1.70 10.41 -5.19
CA ALA A 27 2.97 9.79 -5.52
C ALA A 27 3.37 10.01 -6.98
N THR A 28 4.65 10.32 -7.17
CA THR A 28 5.34 10.15 -8.45
C THR A 28 5.72 8.68 -8.63
N ALA A 29 6.11 8.28 -9.84
CA ALA A 29 6.60 6.93 -10.10
C ALA A 29 7.75 6.52 -9.15
N GLU A 30 8.62 7.47 -8.79
CA GLU A 30 9.73 7.24 -7.84
C GLU A 30 9.28 6.85 -6.43
N ILE A 31 8.15 7.39 -5.96
CA ILE A 31 7.57 7.02 -4.66
C ILE A 31 6.91 5.64 -4.75
N CYS A 32 6.53 5.18 -5.94
CA CYS A 32 5.96 3.84 -6.14
C CYS A 32 7.04 2.77 -6.40
N ASP A 33 8.32 3.04 -6.13
CA ASP A 33 9.41 2.08 -6.33
C ASP A 33 9.63 1.19 -5.09
N GLY A 34 9.22 -0.06 -5.19
CA GLY A 34 9.35 -1.07 -4.14
C GLY A 34 10.79 -1.46 -3.80
N TYR A 35 11.74 -1.35 -4.73
CA TYR A 35 13.15 -1.63 -4.44
C TYR A 35 13.76 -0.55 -3.54
N ARG A 36 13.42 0.72 -3.80
CA ARG A 36 13.89 1.82 -2.94
C ARG A 36 13.26 1.76 -1.55
N TRP A 37 11.97 1.43 -1.48
CA TRP A 37 11.32 1.23 -0.18
C TRP A 37 11.90 0.05 0.59
N GLN A 38 12.25 -1.06 -0.07
CA GLN A 38 12.91 -2.19 0.57
C GLN A 38 14.18 -1.76 1.33
N LEU A 39 15.02 -0.92 0.71
CA LEU A 39 16.22 -0.40 1.36
C LEU A 39 15.89 0.45 2.59
N LEU A 40 14.97 1.41 2.45
CA LEU A 40 14.62 2.36 3.52
C LEU A 40 13.85 1.76 4.68
N THR A 41 13.11 0.69 4.45
CA THR A 41 12.18 0.10 5.43
C THR A 41 12.68 -1.23 5.99
N SER A 42 13.89 -1.64 5.64
CA SER A 42 14.53 -2.87 6.08
C SER A 42 14.49 -3.07 7.60
N SER A 43 14.70 -1.99 8.37
CA SER A 43 14.71 -2.00 9.84
C SER A 43 13.31 -1.92 10.48
N LEU A 44 12.25 -1.67 9.70
CA LEU A 44 10.89 -1.56 10.20
C LEU A 44 10.26 -2.94 10.43
N ILE A 45 9.38 -3.01 11.42
CA ILE A 45 8.51 -4.16 11.69
C ILE A 45 7.28 -4.12 10.78
N THR A 46 6.72 -2.93 10.57
CA THR A 46 5.61 -2.75 9.62
C THR A 46 5.79 -1.48 8.80
N PHE A 47 5.54 -1.59 7.50
CA PHE A 47 5.40 -0.47 6.61
C PHE A 47 4.07 -0.56 5.87
N ASN A 48 3.14 0.32 6.22
CA ASN A 48 1.85 0.42 5.55
C ASN A 48 1.79 1.69 4.74
N PHE A 49 1.25 1.64 3.52
CA PHE A 49 1.19 2.80 2.67
C PHE A 49 -0.03 2.84 1.76
N LYS A 50 -0.42 4.06 1.36
CA LYS A 50 -1.41 4.32 0.32
C LYS A 50 -0.94 5.46 -0.58
N PHE A 51 -0.60 5.13 -1.81
CA PHE A 51 -0.08 6.05 -2.80
C PHE A 51 -1.10 6.30 -3.88
N HIS A 52 -1.45 7.56 -4.09
CA HIS A 52 -2.23 7.98 -5.24
C HIS A 52 -1.26 8.39 -6.36
N ALA A 53 -1.03 7.47 -7.28
CA ALA A 53 -0.14 7.67 -8.42
C ALA A 53 -0.72 8.72 -9.39
N SER A 54 0.11 9.67 -9.80
CA SER A 54 -0.31 10.67 -10.79
C SER A 54 -0.53 10.12 -12.22
N LEU A 55 -0.03 8.91 -12.50
CA LEU A 55 -0.10 8.23 -13.79
C LEU A 55 -0.36 6.73 -13.57
N VAL A 56 -0.69 6.01 -14.64
CA VAL A 56 -0.75 4.53 -14.60
C VAL A 56 0.65 3.99 -14.34
N LEU A 57 0.78 3.12 -13.34
CA LEU A 57 2.06 2.46 -13.04
C LEU A 57 2.36 1.37 -14.05
N SER A 58 3.64 1.25 -14.45
CA SER A 58 4.10 0.16 -15.32
C SER A 58 4.17 -1.16 -14.56
N GLU A 59 4.10 -2.28 -15.28
CA GLU A 59 4.32 -3.62 -14.70
C GLU A 59 5.64 -3.71 -13.95
N GLN A 60 6.73 -3.17 -14.51
CA GLN A 60 8.03 -3.11 -13.85
C GLN A 60 7.98 -2.40 -12.48
N THR A 61 7.19 -1.33 -12.36
CA THR A 61 7.02 -0.62 -11.09
C THR A 61 6.27 -1.51 -10.09
N LEU A 62 5.22 -2.18 -10.55
CA LEU A 62 4.44 -3.09 -9.70
C LEU A 62 5.26 -4.33 -9.28
N ASP A 63 6.09 -4.86 -10.17
CA ASP A 63 6.97 -6.01 -9.95
C ASP A 63 8.07 -5.73 -8.92
N SER A 64 8.44 -4.47 -8.71
CA SER A 64 9.39 -4.09 -7.65
C SER A 64 8.93 -4.47 -6.23
N PHE A 65 7.64 -4.77 -6.04
CA PHE A 65 7.07 -5.27 -4.78
C PHE A 65 6.96 -6.81 -4.71
N ARG A 66 7.55 -7.54 -5.66
CA ARG A 66 7.56 -9.02 -5.70
C ARG A 66 8.88 -9.64 -5.26
N SER A 67 9.79 -8.85 -4.67
CA SER A 67 11.05 -9.39 -4.16
C SER A 67 10.82 -10.29 -2.92
N THR A 68 11.78 -11.18 -2.64
CA THR A 68 11.82 -12.02 -1.44
C THR A 68 11.62 -11.21 -0.15
N PHE A 69 12.16 -9.99 -0.11
CA PHE A 69 11.94 -9.06 1.01
C PHE A 69 10.46 -8.81 1.28
N TRP A 70 9.69 -8.45 0.25
CA TRP A 70 8.27 -8.14 0.40
C TRP A 70 7.46 -9.39 0.72
N LEU A 71 7.67 -10.47 -0.03
CA LEU A 71 6.80 -11.64 -0.01
C LEU A 71 7.11 -12.64 1.11
N GLU A 72 8.39 -12.86 1.40
CA GLU A 72 8.83 -13.93 2.29
C GLU A 72 9.31 -13.38 3.63
N GLU A 73 10.21 -12.39 3.61
CA GLU A 73 10.83 -11.84 4.82
C GLU A 73 9.84 -11.00 5.63
N LYS A 74 9.18 -10.04 4.97
CA LYS A 74 8.27 -9.09 5.62
C LYS A 74 6.81 -9.51 5.55
N ARG A 75 6.44 -10.27 4.50
CA ARG A 75 5.05 -10.58 4.15
C ARG A 75 4.18 -9.32 4.06
N TRP A 76 4.76 -8.26 3.51
CA TRP A 76 4.06 -7.01 3.23
C TRP A 76 3.52 -7.07 1.81
N PHE A 77 2.23 -7.33 1.67
CA PHE A 77 1.58 -7.48 0.38
C PHE A 77 1.01 -6.14 -0.10
N VAL A 78 0.94 -6.00 -1.41
CA VAL A 78 0.57 -4.75 -2.08
C VAL A 78 -0.52 -5.03 -3.11
N ALA A 79 -1.45 -4.09 -3.22
CA ALA A 79 -2.49 -4.06 -4.23
C ALA A 79 -2.39 -2.79 -5.07
N TYR A 80 -2.80 -2.87 -6.33
CA TYR A 80 -2.92 -1.71 -7.22
C TYR A 80 -4.26 -1.69 -7.96
N GLN A 81 -4.98 -0.58 -7.86
CA GLN A 81 -6.27 -0.36 -8.51
C GLN A 81 -6.53 1.15 -8.73
N GLU A 82 -7.00 1.53 -9.92
CA GLU A 82 -7.43 2.91 -10.24
C GLU A 82 -6.45 3.99 -9.78
N HIS A 83 -5.16 3.80 -10.08
CA HIS A 83 -4.05 4.67 -9.68
C HIS A 83 -3.69 4.65 -8.18
N TYR A 84 -4.31 3.80 -7.37
CA TYR A 84 -3.93 3.59 -5.98
C TYR A 84 -3.05 2.37 -5.83
N LEU A 85 -1.85 2.56 -5.30
CA LEU A 85 -0.96 1.48 -4.85
C LEU A 85 -0.94 1.47 -3.32
N PHE A 86 -1.27 0.34 -2.70
CA PHE A 86 -1.45 0.32 -1.25
C PHE A 86 -1.11 -1.03 -0.62
N SER A 87 -0.65 -0.98 0.63
CA SER A 87 -0.35 -2.18 1.43
C SER A 87 -1.64 -2.80 1.98
N ILE A 88 -1.76 -4.11 1.88
CA ILE A 88 -2.84 -4.90 2.46
C ILE A 88 -2.33 -5.72 3.66
N PRO A 89 -3.19 -6.03 4.66
CA PRO A 89 -4.61 -5.72 4.74
C PRO A 89 -4.92 -4.33 5.29
N TYR A 90 -3.90 -3.57 5.72
CA TYR A 90 -4.10 -2.31 6.43
C TYR A 90 -4.99 -1.32 5.69
N PHE A 91 -4.83 -1.21 4.37
CA PHE A 91 -5.77 -0.49 3.51
C PHE A 91 -6.59 -1.53 2.73
N ALA A 92 -7.82 -1.78 3.18
CA ALA A 92 -8.75 -2.61 2.41
C ALA A 92 -9.33 -1.82 1.23
N PRO A 93 -9.69 -2.47 0.11
CA PRO A 93 -10.38 -1.82 -1.00
C PRO A 93 -11.66 -1.07 -0.58
N SER A 94 -12.34 -1.53 0.48
CA SER A 94 -13.53 -0.89 1.05
C SER A 94 -13.25 0.47 1.72
N ASP A 95 -12.07 0.66 2.31
CA ASP A 95 -11.65 1.95 2.87
C ASP A 95 -11.15 2.90 1.78
N ALA A 96 -10.94 2.39 0.57
CA ALA A 96 -10.39 3.16 -0.52
C ALA A 96 -11.44 3.81 -1.43
N ALA A 97 -12.74 3.59 -1.19
CA ALA A 97 -13.84 4.09 -2.02
C ALA A 97 -13.63 3.80 -3.52
N ILE A 98 -12.92 2.70 -3.84
CA ILE A 98 -12.59 2.35 -5.22
C ILE A 98 -13.73 1.48 -5.77
N PRO A 99 -14.42 1.91 -6.85
CA PRO A 99 -15.47 1.10 -7.46
C PRO A 99 -14.92 -0.26 -7.90
N TYR A 100 -15.61 -1.31 -7.47
CA TYR A 100 -15.26 -2.73 -7.64
C TYR A 100 -15.50 -3.20 -9.09
N LYS A 101 -14.90 -2.54 -10.09
CA LYS A 101 -15.17 -2.79 -11.52
C LYS A 101 -13.94 -3.11 -12.37
N SER A 102 -12.73 -3.11 -11.83
CA SER A 102 -11.49 -3.25 -12.59
C SER A 102 -10.61 -4.39 -12.05
N SER A 103 -9.80 -4.99 -12.93
CA SER A 103 -8.81 -6.02 -12.58
C SER A 103 -7.83 -5.45 -11.56
N VAL A 104 -7.79 -6.03 -10.37
CA VAL A 104 -6.88 -5.59 -9.31
C VAL A 104 -5.59 -6.41 -9.39
N TYR A 105 -4.47 -5.70 -9.40
CA TYR A 105 -3.16 -6.31 -9.27
C TYR A 105 -2.88 -6.61 -7.79
N PHE A 106 -2.36 -7.81 -7.51
CA PHE A 106 -1.93 -8.20 -6.16
C PHE A 106 -0.57 -8.88 -6.20
N THR A 107 0.19 -8.71 -5.11
CA THR A 107 1.40 -9.49 -4.84
C THR A 107 1.16 -10.68 -3.92
N ALA A 108 -0.02 -10.80 -3.31
CA ALA A 108 -0.36 -11.94 -2.47
C ALA A 108 -0.42 -13.24 -3.31
N PRO A 109 0.19 -14.34 -2.84
CA PRO A 109 0.23 -15.62 -3.57
C PRO A 109 -1.14 -16.33 -3.61
N ASP A 110 -2.03 -16.01 -2.66
CA ASP A 110 -3.41 -16.49 -2.63
C ASP A 110 -4.33 -15.33 -2.22
N ASN A 111 -5.46 -15.22 -2.92
CA ASN A 111 -6.52 -14.27 -2.59
C ASN A 111 -7.13 -14.56 -1.21
N SER A 112 -7.05 -15.81 -0.71
CA SER A 112 -7.54 -16.19 0.63
C SER A 112 -6.90 -15.38 1.75
N VAL A 113 -5.60 -15.06 1.64
CA VAL A 113 -4.85 -14.22 2.60
C VAL A 113 -5.47 -12.82 2.70
N ILE A 114 -6.03 -12.32 1.61
CA ILE A 114 -6.72 -11.03 1.56
C ILE A 114 -8.05 -11.13 2.30
N TYR A 115 -8.81 -12.21 2.09
CA TYR A 115 -10.13 -12.39 2.71
C TYR A 115 -10.08 -12.74 4.20
N ASP A 116 -9.08 -13.50 4.66
CA ASP A 116 -8.91 -13.84 6.08
C ASP A 116 -8.62 -12.60 6.96
N HIS A 117 -7.95 -11.59 6.39
CA HIS A 117 -7.66 -10.33 7.07
C HIS A 117 -8.73 -9.25 6.88
N VAL A 118 -9.74 -9.47 6.03
CA VAL A 118 -10.92 -8.59 5.84
C VAL A 118 -12.07 -9.02 6.76
N THR A 119 -11.77 -9.50 7.97
CA THR A 119 -12.74 -9.71 9.06
C THR A 119 -13.17 -8.39 9.73
N LYS A 120 -13.29 -7.30 8.96
CA LYS A 120 -13.90 -6.05 9.42
C LYS A 120 -15.18 -5.79 8.65
N VAL A 121 -16.27 -6.39 9.14
CA VAL A 121 -17.62 -6.02 8.72
C VAL A 121 -17.93 -4.63 9.26
N VAL A 122 -17.82 -3.61 8.41
CA VAL A 122 -18.33 -2.27 8.73
C VAL A 122 -19.81 -2.23 8.38
N VAL A 123 -20.67 -2.44 9.38
CA VAL A 123 -22.11 -2.20 9.27
C VAL A 123 -22.33 -0.68 9.26
N THR A 124 -22.43 -0.08 8.08
CA THR A 124 -23.02 1.26 7.95
C THR A 124 -24.54 1.12 8.00
N LYS A 125 -25.12 1.37 9.17
CA LYS A 125 -26.57 1.62 9.27
C LYS A 125 -26.91 2.79 8.36
N VAL A 126 -27.65 2.55 7.28
CA VAL A 126 -28.43 3.62 6.65
C VAL A 126 -29.59 3.91 7.61
N PRO A 127 -29.76 5.15 8.13
CA PRO A 127 -30.99 5.50 8.80
C PRO A 127 -32.11 5.40 7.75
N ILE A 128 -33.07 4.52 8.00
CA ILE A 128 -34.35 4.54 7.29
C ILE A 128 -34.93 5.95 7.53
N GLN A 129 -34.95 6.80 6.51
CA GLN A 129 -35.83 7.96 6.53
C GLN A 129 -37.24 7.43 6.29
N ILE A 130 -38.01 7.36 7.37
CA ILE A 130 -39.47 7.31 7.29
C ILE A 130 -39.92 8.76 7.37
N SER A 131 -40.39 9.30 6.26
CA SER A 131 -41.31 10.45 6.21
C SER A 131 -42.29 10.23 5.09
#